data_AF-A0A848VS16-F1
#
_entry.id   AF-A0A848VS16-F1
#
_cell.length_a   1.000
_cell.length_b   1.000
_cell.length_c   1.000
_cell.angle_alpha   90.00
_cell.angle_beta   90.00
_cell.angle_gamma   90.00
#
_symmetry.space_group_name_H-M   'P 1'
#
loop_
_entity.id
_entity.type
_entity.pdbx_description
1 polymer ?
#
loop_
_entity_poly.entity_id
_entity_poly.type
_entity_poly.pdbx_seq_one_letter_code
_entity_poly.pdbx_strand_id
1 'polypeptide(L)'
;MHMKTMSIALAGAILATGAAAQEITIESWRNDDLALWQEKIIPAFEAAHPGITVNFSPTAPAEYNAVLNSKLEAGSAGDLITCRPFDASLALYDAGHLTDLDDMEAMSNFSDVAKSAWQTDDGSASFCVPMASVIHGFIYNADAFAELGIEVPSTEAEFFAALDKIKEDGTYIPMAMGTNDQWEAATMGYNNIGPNYWKGEEGRRALIAGEQKLTDEAWVAPYATLAKWADYLGDGYEAQTYPDSQNLFTLGRAAVYPAGSWEISGFNAQADFAMGAFKPPVQNAGDTCYISDHTDIGLGMNAASANPEAARTFLAWVGSPEFASIFGNALPGFFPLSNTPVELEDPLAKEFIGWRGECESTIRSTYQILSRGTPNLENDTWGASVAAIKGTESPADLGAKLQEGLASWYAPQQ
;
A
#
# COMPACT_ATOMS: atom_id res chain seq x y z
N MET A 1 -31.85 -53.70 -65.17
CA MET A 1 -32.52 -52.73 -64.29
C MET A 1 -32.17 -53.07 -62.85
N HIS A 2 -31.12 -52.48 -62.30
CA HIS A 2 -30.74 -52.60 -60.88
C HIS A 2 -30.49 -51.20 -60.37
N MET A 3 -31.44 -50.66 -59.60
CA MET A 3 -31.40 -49.31 -59.06
C MET A 3 -30.91 -49.42 -57.61
N LYS A 4 -29.69 -48.93 -57.33
CA LYS A 4 -29.16 -48.81 -55.96
C LYS A 4 -29.55 -47.44 -55.41
N THR A 5 -30.38 -47.44 -54.38
CA THR A 5 -30.69 -46.28 -53.53
C THR A 5 -29.48 -45.98 -52.65
N MET A 6 -28.97 -44.75 -52.73
CA MET A 6 -27.88 -44.24 -51.91
C MET A 6 -28.49 -43.30 -50.86
N SER A 7 -28.53 -43.75 -49.60
CA SER A 7 -28.97 -42.93 -48.47
C SER A 7 -27.82 -41.99 -48.07
N ILE A 8 -28.06 -40.68 -48.16
CA ILE A 8 -27.15 -39.64 -47.65
C ILE A 8 -27.47 -39.46 -46.17
N ALA A 9 -26.54 -39.83 -45.30
CA ALA A 9 -26.57 -39.49 -43.88
C ALA A 9 -26.05 -38.05 -43.71
N LEU A 10 -26.91 -37.15 -43.24
CA LEU A 10 -26.56 -35.78 -42.91
C LEU A 10 -25.93 -35.76 -41.51
N ALA A 11 -24.60 -35.67 -41.44
CA ALA A 11 -23.89 -35.44 -40.19
C ALA A 11 -24.05 -33.96 -39.79
N GLY A 12 -24.80 -33.71 -38.72
CA GLY A 12 -24.90 -32.38 -38.12
C GLY A 12 -23.57 -32.01 -37.46
N ALA A 13 -22.87 -31.02 -38.04
CA ALA A 13 -21.75 -30.38 -37.38
C ALA A 13 -22.29 -29.48 -36.26
N ILE A 14 -22.02 -29.86 -35.02
CA ILE A 14 -22.16 -28.97 -33.87
C ILE A 14 -21.05 -27.93 -34.00
N LEU A 15 -21.41 -26.73 -34.46
CA LEU A 15 -20.57 -25.55 -34.34
C LEU A 15 -20.50 -25.20 -32.84
N ALA A 16 -19.45 -25.67 -32.18
CA ALA A 16 -18.99 -25.04 -30.95
C ALA A 16 -18.54 -23.63 -31.33
N THR A 17 -19.40 -22.64 -31.09
CA THR A 17 -18.99 -21.23 -31.05
C THR A 17 -17.97 -21.12 -29.93
N GLY A 18 -16.69 -21.16 -30.27
CA GLY A 18 -15.64 -20.77 -29.34
C GLY A 18 -15.95 -19.35 -28.92
N ALA A 19 -16.24 -19.14 -27.63
CA ALA A 19 -16.25 -17.81 -27.06
C ALA A 19 -14.92 -17.16 -27.43
N ALA A 20 -14.96 -15.98 -28.05
CA ALA A 20 -13.74 -15.23 -28.32
C ALA A 20 -13.04 -15.00 -26.97
N ALA A 21 -11.76 -15.36 -26.88
CA ALA A 21 -10.98 -15.08 -25.68
C ALA A 21 -10.98 -13.57 -25.41
N GLN A 22 -11.45 -13.17 -24.24
CA GLN A 22 -11.49 -11.78 -23.80
C GLN A 22 -10.24 -11.51 -22.96
N GLU A 23 -9.37 -10.62 -23.43
CA GLU A 23 -8.19 -10.20 -22.67
C GLU A 23 -8.51 -8.92 -21.90
N ILE A 24 -8.30 -8.96 -20.59
CA ILE A 24 -8.40 -7.79 -19.71
C ILE A 24 -7.04 -7.40 -19.15
N THR A 25 -6.74 -6.10 -19.10
CA THR A 25 -5.48 -5.58 -18.54
C THR A 25 -5.70 -4.86 -17.20
N ILE A 26 -4.87 -5.19 -16.21
CA ILE A 26 -4.80 -4.52 -14.90
C ILE A 26 -3.65 -3.50 -14.92
N GLU A 27 -3.99 -2.23 -14.71
CA GLU A 27 -3.04 -1.14 -14.51
C GLU A 27 -2.69 -1.05 -13.01
N SER A 28 -1.41 -1.24 -12.64
CA SER A 28 -0.99 -1.28 -11.23
C SER A 28 0.30 -0.52 -10.94
N TRP A 29 0.54 -0.22 -9.67
CA TRP A 29 1.84 0.28 -9.18
C TRP A 29 2.72 -0.82 -8.57
N ARG A 30 2.21 -2.05 -8.49
CA ARG A 30 2.87 -3.16 -7.79
C ARG A 30 3.82 -3.93 -8.70
N ASN A 31 4.93 -3.30 -9.09
CA ASN A 31 5.98 -3.94 -9.89
C ASN A 31 6.53 -5.21 -9.23
N ASP A 32 6.74 -5.14 -7.91
CA ASP A 32 7.36 -6.21 -7.13
C ASP A 32 6.50 -7.48 -7.10
N ASP A 33 5.19 -7.35 -7.34
CA ASP A 33 4.24 -8.44 -7.27
C ASP A 33 4.03 -9.14 -8.63
N LEU A 34 4.65 -8.66 -9.71
CA LEU A 34 4.41 -9.12 -11.08
C LEU A 34 4.50 -10.65 -11.21
N ALA A 35 5.58 -11.25 -10.69
CA ALA A 35 5.79 -12.69 -10.75
C ALA A 35 4.69 -13.44 -9.98
N LEU A 36 4.30 -12.96 -8.79
CA LEU A 36 3.27 -13.60 -7.97
C LEU A 36 1.87 -13.48 -8.59
N TRP A 37 1.58 -12.34 -9.24
CA TRP A 37 0.36 -12.20 -10.04
C TRP A 37 0.33 -13.21 -11.19
N GLN A 38 1.42 -13.34 -11.94
CA GLN A 38 1.50 -14.24 -13.10
C GLN A 38 1.53 -15.73 -12.72
N GLU A 39 2.14 -16.09 -11.58
CA GLU A 39 2.37 -17.49 -11.22
C GLU A 39 1.31 -18.07 -10.26
N LYS A 40 0.65 -17.22 -9.47
CA LYS A 40 -0.27 -17.66 -8.39
C LYS A 40 -1.67 -17.13 -8.54
N ILE A 41 -1.82 -15.81 -8.71
CA ILE A 41 -3.13 -15.14 -8.63
C ILE A 41 -3.91 -15.30 -9.92
N ILE A 42 -3.35 -14.88 -11.06
CA ILE A 42 -4.01 -14.94 -12.37
C ILE A 42 -4.35 -16.38 -12.78
N PRO A 43 -3.45 -17.37 -12.65
CA PRO A 43 -3.78 -18.75 -13.01
C PRO A 43 -4.96 -19.33 -12.23
N ALA A 44 -5.16 -18.92 -10.97
CA ALA A 44 -6.30 -19.38 -10.17
C ALA A 44 -7.63 -18.86 -10.74
N PHE A 45 -7.69 -17.59 -11.14
CA PHE A 45 -8.84 -17.02 -11.83
C PHE A 45 -9.09 -17.68 -13.19
N GLU A 46 -8.07 -17.74 -14.05
CA GLU A 46 -8.22 -18.26 -15.42
C GLU A 46 -8.64 -19.73 -15.46
N ALA A 47 -8.23 -20.53 -14.47
CA ALA A 47 -8.67 -21.92 -14.33
C ALA A 47 -10.18 -22.05 -14.07
N ALA A 48 -10.78 -21.11 -13.33
CA ALA A 48 -12.22 -21.08 -13.04
C ALA A 48 -13.04 -20.37 -14.14
N HIS A 49 -12.39 -19.52 -14.95
CA HIS A 49 -13.03 -18.68 -15.95
C HIS A 49 -12.46 -18.91 -17.37
N PRO A 50 -12.65 -20.10 -17.96
CA PRO A 50 -12.14 -20.40 -19.29
C PRO A 50 -12.72 -19.43 -20.33
N GLY A 51 -11.86 -18.66 -20.98
CA GLY A 51 -12.23 -17.66 -21.99
C GLY A 51 -11.97 -16.21 -21.59
N ILE A 52 -11.52 -15.96 -20.35
CA ILE A 52 -10.99 -14.66 -19.94
C ILE A 52 -9.48 -14.84 -19.68
N THR A 53 -8.66 -13.99 -20.27
CA THR A 53 -7.22 -13.91 -19.98
C THR A 53 -6.90 -12.59 -19.29
N VAL A 54 -5.99 -12.60 -18.33
CA VAL A 54 -5.65 -11.42 -17.53
C VAL A 54 -4.18 -11.04 -17.74
N ASN A 55 -3.94 -9.79 -18.13
CA ASN A 55 -2.61 -9.21 -18.22
C ASN A 55 -2.38 -8.24 -17.06
N PHE A 56 -1.32 -8.45 -16.27
CA PHE A 56 -0.92 -7.52 -15.21
C PHE A 56 0.17 -6.59 -15.73
N SER A 57 -0.13 -5.29 -15.82
CA SER A 57 0.75 -4.26 -16.39
C SER A 57 1.12 -3.22 -15.34
N PRO A 58 2.11 -3.51 -14.48
CA PRO A 58 2.50 -2.57 -13.44
C PRO A 58 3.47 -1.51 -13.98
N THR A 59 3.52 -0.36 -13.29
CA THR A 59 4.48 0.72 -13.48
C THR A 59 5.07 1.12 -12.13
N ALA A 60 6.20 1.84 -12.12
CA ALA A 60 6.84 2.22 -10.86
C ALA A 60 5.89 3.03 -9.96
N PRO A 61 5.90 2.81 -8.63
CA PRO A 61 4.99 3.51 -7.71
C PRO A 61 4.99 5.03 -7.83
N ALA A 62 6.17 5.63 -8.02
CA ALA A 62 6.34 7.08 -8.19
C ALA A 62 5.75 7.60 -9.53
N GLU A 63 5.65 6.74 -10.54
CA GLU A 63 5.21 7.09 -11.90
C GLU A 63 3.74 6.77 -12.14
N TYR A 64 3.16 5.85 -11.36
CA TYR A 64 1.85 5.24 -11.61
C TYR A 64 0.74 6.23 -11.93
N ASN A 65 0.52 7.23 -11.08
CA ASN A 65 -0.59 8.18 -11.25
C ASN A 65 -0.44 8.98 -12.56
N ALA A 66 0.78 9.41 -12.89
CA ALA A 66 1.05 10.17 -14.11
C ALA A 66 0.87 9.30 -15.37
N VAL A 67 1.37 8.06 -15.35
CA VAL A 67 1.23 7.12 -16.46
C VAL A 67 -0.23 6.72 -16.66
N LEU A 68 -0.96 6.39 -15.58
CA LEU A 68 -2.37 6.05 -15.63
C LEU A 68 -3.20 7.20 -16.20
N ASN A 69 -3.03 8.42 -15.70
CA ASN A 69 -3.79 9.59 -16.18
C ASN A 69 -3.54 9.84 -17.67
N SER A 70 -2.29 9.75 -18.13
CA SER A 70 -1.94 9.88 -19.55
C SER A 70 -2.63 8.80 -20.40
N LYS A 71 -2.65 7.54 -19.93
CA LYS A 71 -3.36 6.45 -20.60
C LYS A 71 -4.87 6.66 -20.63
N LEU A 72 -5.46 7.16 -19.55
CA LEU A 72 -6.89 7.47 -19.47
C LEU A 72 -7.29 8.58 -20.45
N GLU A 73 -6.51 9.67 -20.50
CA GLU A 73 -6.70 10.78 -21.43
C GLU A 73 -6.55 10.34 -22.90
N ALA A 74 -5.60 9.45 -23.17
CA ALA A 74 -5.35 8.89 -24.49
C ALA A 74 -6.36 7.80 -24.91
N GLY A 75 -7.22 7.34 -23.99
CA GLY A 75 -8.14 6.22 -24.22
C GLY A 75 -7.43 4.88 -24.41
N SER A 76 -6.22 4.72 -23.85
CA SER A 76 -5.38 3.53 -23.97
C SER A 76 -5.14 2.81 -22.63
N ALA A 77 -5.81 3.22 -21.56
CA ALA A 77 -5.74 2.54 -20.26
C ALA A 77 -6.40 1.16 -20.34
N GLY A 78 -5.89 0.21 -19.55
CA GLY A 78 -6.48 -1.12 -19.40
C GLY A 78 -7.91 -1.12 -18.83
N ASP A 79 -8.46 -2.32 -18.69
CA ASP A 79 -9.85 -2.54 -18.24
C ASP A 79 -10.04 -2.37 -16.74
N LEU A 80 -9.00 -2.67 -15.96
CA LEU A 80 -9.01 -2.65 -14.51
C LEU A 80 -7.94 -1.69 -13.99
N ILE A 81 -8.30 -0.88 -13.01
CA ILE A 81 -7.45 0.15 -12.41
C ILE A 81 -7.23 -0.20 -10.96
N THR A 82 -5.97 -0.39 -10.57
CA THR A 82 -5.61 -0.51 -9.16
C THR A 82 -5.88 0.83 -8.47
N CYS A 83 -6.74 0.84 -7.47
CA CYS A 83 -7.20 2.06 -6.83
C CYS A 83 -6.40 2.38 -5.58
N ARG A 84 -5.82 3.58 -5.55
CA ARG A 84 -5.36 4.17 -4.29
C ARG A 84 -6.57 4.50 -3.41
N PRO A 85 -6.44 4.45 -2.09
CA PRO A 85 -7.54 4.76 -1.19
C PRO A 85 -7.84 6.27 -1.21
N PHE A 86 -9.08 6.61 -0.88
CA PHE A 86 -9.61 7.95 -0.67
C PHE A 86 -9.50 8.86 -1.90
N ASP A 87 -8.84 10.01 -1.76
CA ASP A 87 -9.03 11.17 -2.63
C ASP A 87 -8.52 10.94 -4.07
N ALA A 88 -7.44 10.17 -4.25
CA ALA A 88 -6.83 9.96 -5.55
C ALA A 88 -7.76 9.19 -6.50
N SER A 89 -8.35 8.07 -6.05
CA SER A 89 -9.30 7.32 -6.86
C SER A 89 -10.71 7.92 -6.85
N LEU A 90 -11.09 8.66 -5.79
CA LEU A 90 -12.32 9.47 -5.83
C LEU A 90 -12.26 10.50 -6.97
N ALA A 91 -11.13 11.19 -7.16
CA ALA A 91 -10.95 12.12 -8.27
C ALA A 91 -11.08 11.44 -9.65
N LEU A 92 -10.61 10.19 -9.79
CA LEU A 92 -10.81 9.40 -11.02
C LEU A 92 -12.29 9.05 -11.23
N TYR A 93 -13.01 8.69 -10.17
CA TYR A 93 -14.44 8.42 -10.22
C TYR A 93 -15.23 9.68 -10.62
N ASP A 94 -14.97 10.82 -9.99
CA ASP A 94 -15.62 12.10 -10.28
C ASP A 94 -15.35 12.59 -11.71
N ALA A 95 -14.18 12.25 -12.27
CA ALA A 95 -13.84 12.51 -13.67
C ALA A 95 -14.50 11.53 -14.65
N GLY A 96 -15.24 10.54 -14.17
CA GLY A 96 -15.94 9.53 -14.98
C GLY A 96 -15.03 8.42 -15.51
N HIS A 97 -13.85 8.23 -14.93
CA HIS A 97 -12.92 7.17 -15.34
C HIS A 97 -13.20 5.82 -14.67
N LEU A 98 -13.88 5.81 -13.52
CA LEU A 98 -14.25 4.58 -12.81
C LEU A 98 -15.76 4.35 -12.87
N THR A 99 -16.14 3.08 -12.99
CA THR A 99 -17.55 2.67 -12.96
C THR A 99 -18.04 2.60 -11.52
N ASP A 100 -19.32 2.93 -11.29
CA ASP A 100 -20.00 2.63 -10.03
C ASP A 100 -20.23 1.11 -9.87
N LEU A 101 -19.77 0.57 -8.75
CA LEU A 101 -19.77 -0.83 -8.39
C LEU A 101 -20.67 -1.13 -7.19
N ASP A 102 -21.46 -0.17 -6.71
CA ASP A 102 -22.33 -0.37 -5.55
C ASP A 102 -23.35 -1.51 -5.77
N ASP A 103 -23.70 -1.77 -7.03
CA ASP A 103 -24.59 -2.86 -7.45
C ASP A 103 -23.97 -4.27 -7.39
N MET A 104 -22.66 -4.37 -7.13
CA MET A 104 -21.96 -5.66 -7.11
C MET A 104 -22.25 -6.42 -5.81
N GLU A 105 -22.79 -7.63 -5.94
CA GLU A 105 -23.05 -8.54 -4.80
C GLU A 105 -21.80 -8.76 -3.94
N ALA A 106 -20.61 -8.83 -4.56
CA ALA A 106 -19.34 -9.04 -3.87
C ALA A 106 -18.99 -7.94 -2.86
N MET A 107 -19.57 -6.73 -2.98
CA MET A 107 -19.38 -5.65 -2.00
C MET A 107 -19.96 -6.01 -0.62
N SER A 108 -20.89 -6.95 -0.53
CA SER A 108 -21.42 -7.46 0.74
C SER A 108 -20.40 -8.29 1.54
N ASN A 109 -19.29 -8.71 0.93
CA ASN A 109 -18.19 -9.40 1.61
C ASN A 109 -17.26 -8.45 2.38
N PHE A 110 -17.56 -7.15 2.44
CA PHE A 110 -16.73 -6.15 3.11
C PHE A 110 -17.53 -5.37 4.16
N SER A 111 -16.86 -4.96 5.24
CA SER A 111 -17.43 -4.05 6.23
C SER A 111 -17.54 -2.62 5.67
N ASP A 112 -18.36 -1.77 6.30
CA ASP A 112 -18.45 -0.36 5.90
C ASP A 112 -17.11 0.37 6.05
N VAL A 113 -16.33 0.02 7.08
CA VAL A 113 -14.97 0.56 7.27
C VAL A 113 -14.06 0.17 6.09
N ALA A 114 -14.08 -1.11 5.69
CA ALA A 114 -13.29 -1.59 4.56
C ALA A 114 -13.68 -0.94 3.23
N LYS A 115 -14.97 -0.64 3.02
CA LYS A 115 -15.46 0.03 1.81
C LYS A 115 -15.16 1.53 1.78
N SER A 116 -15.11 2.19 2.95
CA SER A 116 -15.04 3.65 3.07
C SER A 116 -13.87 4.30 2.31
N ALA A 117 -12.78 3.57 2.07
CA ALA A 117 -11.65 4.04 1.30
C ALA A 117 -11.93 4.19 -0.20
N TRP A 118 -12.99 3.57 -0.74
CA TRP A 118 -13.33 3.61 -2.16
C TRP A 118 -14.80 3.94 -2.38
N GLN A 119 -15.34 4.81 -1.52
CA GLN A 119 -16.69 5.35 -1.62
C GLN A 119 -16.68 6.87 -1.75
N THR A 120 -17.73 7.40 -2.38
CA THR A 120 -18.02 8.84 -2.36
C THR A 120 -18.22 9.34 -0.93
N ASP A 121 -17.98 10.64 -0.69
CA ASP A 121 -18.07 11.22 0.67
C ASP A 121 -19.45 11.04 1.32
N ASP A 122 -20.51 10.99 0.51
CA ASP A 122 -21.88 10.74 0.97
C ASP A 122 -22.24 9.24 1.02
N GLY A 123 -21.31 8.37 0.62
CA GLY A 123 -21.46 6.91 0.58
C GLY A 123 -22.44 6.42 -0.48
N SER A 124 -22.82 7.27 -1.45
CA SER A 124 -23.83 6.93 -2.46
C SER A 124 -23.34 5.99 -3.56
N ALA A 125 -22.03 5.86 -3.73
CA ALA A 125 -21.40 5.02 -4.74
C ALA A 125 -20.11 4.41 -4.21
N SER A 126 -19.83 3.20 -4.68
CA SER A 126 -18.57 2.49 -4.41
C SER A 126 -17.83 2.32 -5.74
N PHE A 127 -16.60 2.82 -5.86
CA PHE A 127 -15.91 2.89 -7.16
C PHE A 127 -14.77 1.89 -7.33
N CYS A 128 -14.37 1.19 -6.25
CA CYS A 128 -13.43 0.08 -6.31
C CYS A 128 -13.81 -1.02 -5.30
N VAL A 129 -13.54 -2.27 -5.67
CA VAL A 129 -13.65 -3.42 -4.77
C VAL A 129 -12.46 -3.42 -3.81
N PRO A 130 -12.67 -3.42 -2.48
CA PRO A 130 -11.57 -3.50 -1.52
C PRO A 130 -10.73 -4.77 -1.70
N MET A 131 -9.40 -4.68 -1.62
CA MET A 131 -8.53 -5.85 -1.65
C MET A 131 -7.81 -6.03 -0.32
N ALA A 132 -6.95 -5.08 0.06
CA ALA A 132 -6.08 -5.25 1.20
C ALA A 132 -5.69 -3.95 1.91
N SER A 133 -5.30 -4.13 3.16
CA SER A 133 -4.63 -3.18 4.02
C SER A 133 -3.18 -3.61 4.26
N VAL A 134 -2.35 -2.66 4.67
CA VAL A 134 -0.95 -2.87 5.00
C VAL A 134 -0.63 -2.16 6.30
N ILE A 135 0.32 -2.69 7.06
CA ILE A 135 0.72 -2.15 8.36
C ILE A 135 2.15 -1.63 8.27
N HIS A 136 2.40 -0.43 8.78
CA HIS A 136 3.75 0.11 8.89
C HIS A 136 4.44 -0.35 10.17
N GLY A 137 5.76 -0.50 10.10
CA GLY A 137 6.60 -0.84 11.23
C GLY A 137 8.06 -0.86 10.83
N PHE A 138 8.83 -1.78 11.38
CA PHE A 138 10.22 -2.02 11.03
C PHE A 138 10.45 -3.51 10.83
N ILE A 139 11.22 -3.87 9.81
CA ILE A 139 11.75 -5.23 9.63
C ILE A 139 13.24 -5.16 9.99
N TYR A 140 13.75 -6.16 10.70
CA TYR A 140 15.15 -6.21 11.11
C TYR A 140 15.79 -7.54 10.75
N ASN A 141 17.10 -7.50 10.54
CA ASN A 141 17.95 -8.67 10.41
C ASN A 141 18.17 -9.27 11.81
N ALA A 142 17.49 -10.38 12.10
CA ALA A 142 17.52 -11.00 13.41
C ALA A 142 18.88 -11.62 13.73
N ASP A 143 19.63 -12.06 12.72
CA ASP A 143 20.99 -12.56 12.90
C ASP A 143 21.93 -11.42 13.32
N ALA A 144 21.80 -10.24 12.70
CA ALA A 144 22.57 -9.04 13.09
C ALA A 144 22.22 -8.59 14.53
N PHE A 145 20.94 -8.61 14.90
CA PHE A 145 20.54 -8.30 16.27
C PHE A 145 21.10 -9.31 17.28
N ALA A 146 21.08 -10.60 16.95
CA ALA A 146 21.63 -11.65 17.81
C ALA A 146 23.15 -11.55 17.95
N GLU A 147 23.88 -11.31 16.85
CA GLU A 147 25.34 -11.14 16.83
C GLU A 147 25.77 -9.97 17.71
N LEU A 148 25.07 -8.84 17.61
CA LEU A 148 25.36 -7.66 18.39
C LEU A 148 24.79 -7.74 19.81
N GLY A 149 23.88 -8.67 20.12
CA GLY A 149 23.17 -8.74 21.40
C GLY A 149 22.25 -7.53 21.60
N ILE A 150 21.46 -7.21 20.58
CA ILE A 150 20.44 -6.16 20.57
C ILE A 150 19.09 -6.81 20.83
N GLU A 151 18.36 -6.27 21.81
CA GLU A 151 16.97 -6.63 22.06
C GLU A 151 16.05 -5.78 21.17
N VAL A 152 14.86 -6.31 20.86
CA VAL A 152 13.86 -5.58 20.07
C VAL A 152 13.40 -4.33 20.84
N PRO A 153 13.54 -3.11 20.26
CA PRO A 153 13.26 -1.88 20.97
C PRO A 153 11.75 -1.64 21.11
N SER A 154 11.32 -1.24 22.30
CA SER A 154 9.91 -0.90 22.60
C SER A 154 9.68 0.61 22.74
N THR A 155 10.74 1.37 23.04
CA THR A 155 10.70 2.83 23.18
C THR A 155 11.63 3.53 22.20
N GLU A 156 11.37 4.81 21.91
CA GLU A 156 12.23 5.64 21.04
C GLU A 156 13.69 5.64 21.55
N ALA A 157 13.87 5.74 22.87
CA ALA A 157 15.21 5.71 23.48
C ALA A 157 15.94 4.37 23.26
N GLU A 158 15.23 3.24 23.38
CA GLU A 158 15.79 1.91 23.09
C GLU A 158 16.11 1.75 21.60
N PHE A 159 15.27 2.29 20.73
CA PHE A 159 15.50 2.25 19.29
C PHE A 159 16.77 2.99 18.89
N PHE A 160 16.96 4.23 19.34
CA PHE A 160 18.20 4.96 19.06
C PHE A 160 19.42 4.31 19.73
N ALA A 161 19.29 3.72 20.92
CA ALA A 161 20.38 2.97 21.53
C ALA A 161 20.77 1.72 20.72
N ALA A 162 19.79 1.04 20.12
CA ALA A 162 20.06 -0.07 19.20
C ALA A 162 20.79 0.41 17.94
N LEU A 163 20.34 1.52 17.34
CA LEU A 163 20.98 2.11 16.16
C LEU A 163 22.40 2.62 16.45
N ASP A 164 22.63 3.24 17.60
CA ASP A 164 23.96 3.65 18.07
C ASP A 164 24.90 2.44 18.18
N LYS A 165 24.43 1.35 18.76
CA LYS A 165 25.21 0.11 18.90
C LYS A 165 25.57 -0.50 17.54
N ILE A 166 24.65 -0.51 16.59
CA ILE A 166 24.92 -0.98 15.21
C ILE A 166 25.97 -0.08 14.54
N LYS A 167 25.82 1.23 14.69
CA LYS A 167 26.74 2.22 14.14
C LYS A 167 28.14 2.13 14.74
N GLU A 168 28.24 1.91 16.05
CA GLU A 168 29.51 1.76 16.78
C GLU A 168 30.25 0.47 16.39
N ASP A 169 29.51 -0.61 16.11
CA ASP A 169 30.09 -1.86 15.60
C ASP A 169 30.69 -1.65 14.19
N GLY A 170 29.92 -1.01 13.30
CA GLY A 170 30.35 -0.63 11.96
C GLY A 170 30.29 -1.75 10.91
N THR A 171 29.82 -2.95 11.25
CA THR A 171 29.61 -4.05 10.28
C THR A 171 28.37 -3.85 9.42
N TYR A 172 27.31 -3.27 9.99
CA TYR A 172 26.03 -3.05 9.31
C TYR A 172 25.70 -1.57 9.20
N ILE A 173 25.00 -1.20 8.13
CA ILE A 173 24.28 0.07 8.07
C ILE A 173 23.14 -0.02 9.12
N PRO A 174 22.99 0.93 10.05
CA PRO A 174 21.93 0.85 11.05
C PRO A 174 20.54 0.76 10.40
N MET A 175 20.24 1.63 9.42
CA MET A 175 18.99 1.62 8.67
C MET A 175 19.19 1.72 7.15
N ALA A 176 18.48 0.88 6.39
CA ALA A 176 18.38 1.01 4.93
C ALA A 176 17.10 1.77 4.55
N MET A 177 17.25 3.03 4.14
CA MET A 177 16.18 3.84 3.55
C MET A 177 16.80 4.95 2.70
N GLY A 178 16.17 5.27 1.58
CA GLY A 178 16.56 6.35 0.69
C GLY A 178 15.69 7.59 0.86
N THR A 179 16.07 8.68 0.18
CA THR A 179 15.23 9.89 0.08
C THR A 179 15.07 10.38 -1.36
N ASN A 180 15.51 9.60 -2.34
CA ASN A 180 15.27 9.91 -3.75
C ASN A 180 13.79 9.76 -4.08
N ASP A 181 13.21 8.62 -3.70
CA ASP A 181 11.78 8.35 -3.89
C ASP A 181 11.03 8.86 -2.65
N GLN A 182 10.76 10.17 -2.66
CA GLN A 182 10.35 10.96 -1.48
C GLN A 182 9.23 10.37 -0.62
N TRP A 183 8.36 9.55 -1.21
CA TRP A 183 7.24 8.89 -0.54
C TRP A 183 7.71 7.96 0.60
N GLU A 184 8.90 7.35 0.50
CA GLU A 184 9.47 6.45 1.53
C GLU A 184 9.56 7.19 2.88
N ALA A 185 10.14 8.40 2.86
CA ALA A 185 10.34 9.22 4.04
C ALA A 185 9.02 9.59 4.73
N ALA A 186 7.96 9.86 3.97
CA ALA A 186 6.65 10.18 4.53
C ALA A 186 5.87 8.95 4.97
N THR A 187 5.92 7.85 4.22
CA THR A 187 5.12 6.65 4.49
C THR A 187 5.77 5.78 5.56
N MET A 188 7.03 5.42 5.37
CA MET A 188 7.79 4.50 6.22
C MET A 188 8.56 5.26 7.33
N GLY A 189 8.67 6.58 7.22
CA GLY A 189 9.14 7.48 8.27
C GLY A 189 7.99 8.16 9.02
N TYR A 190 7.52 9.31 8.51
CA TYR A 190 6.63 10.21 9.26
C TYR A 190 5.31 9.55 9.69
N ASN A 191 4.59 8.90 8.77
CA ASN A 191 3.34 8.20 9.07
C ASN A 191 3.54 6.86 9.80
N ASN A 192 4.77 6.34 9.84
CA ASN A 192 5.11 5.14 10.58
C ASN A 192 5.21 5.45 12.07
N ILE A 193 6.02 6.43 12.46
CA ILE A 193 6.24 6.78 13.88
C ILE A 193 5.22 7.78 14.43
N GLY A 194 4.67 8.63 13.57
CA GLY A 194 3.86 9.78 13.94
C GLY A 194 2.58 9.47 14.72
N PRO A 195 1.86 8.34 14.50
CA PRO A 195 0.69 7.97 15.30
C PRO A 195 0.93 7.99 16.81
N ASN A 196 2.14 7.66 17.28
CA ASN A 196 2.52 7.71 18.70
C ASN A 196 2.65 9.13 19.27
N TYR A 197 2.63 10.17 18.43
CA TYR A 197 2.70 11.58 18.84
C TYR A 197 1.32 12.24 18.85
N TRP A 198 0.51 12.01 17.82
CA TRP A 198 -0.83 12.60 17.70
C TRP A 198 -1.96 11.69 18.20
N LYS A 199 -1.65 10.53 18.79
CA LYS A 199 -2.64 9.57 19.35
C LYS A 199 -3.53 8.93 18.28
N GLY A 200 -2.91 8.53 17.17
CA GLY A 200 -3.58 7.80 16.09
C GLY A 200 -4.81 8.52 15.52
N GLU A 201 -5.94 7.80 15.47
CA GLU A 201 -7.16 8.27 14.80
C GLU A 201 -7.79 9.49 15.48
N GLU A 202 -7.62 9.65 16.80
CA GLU A 202 -8.09 10.83 17.54
C GLU A 202 -7.43 12.10 16.98
N GLY A 203 -6.10 12.12 16.90
CA GLY A 203 -5.36 13.25 16.34
C GLY A 203 -5.66 13.49 14.88
N ARG A 204 -5.71 12.42 14.07
CA ARG A 204 -6.02 12.53 12.64
C ARG A 204 -7.38 13.21 12.41
N ARG A 205 -8.41 12.78 13.14
CA ARG A 205 -9.75 13.39 13.04
C ARG A 205 -9.78 14.82 13.58
N ALA A 206 -9.03 15.11 14.64
CA ALA A 206 -8.89 16.47 15.16
C ALA A 206 -8.21 17.41 14.15
N LEU A 207 -7.21 16.92 13.40
CA LEU A 207 -6.58 17.67 12.31
C LEU A 207 -7.57 17.92 11.16
N ILE A 208 -8.35 16.91 10.75
CA ILE A 208 -9.40 17.08 9.74
C ILE A 208 -10.45 18.10 10.20
N ALA A 209 -10.82 18.09 11.47
CA ALA A 209 -11.81 19.00 12.05
C ALA A 209 -11.28 20.44 12.27
N GLY A 210 -9.97 20.68 12.12
CA GLY A 210 -9.37 22.00 12.40
C GLY A 210 -9.03 22.26 13.87
N GLU A 211 -9.24 21.25 14.73
CA GLU A 211 -9.01 21.33 16.19
C GLU A 211 -7.52 21.18 16.54
N GLN A 212 -6.78 20.42 15.73
CA GLN A 212 -5.32 20.40 15.75
C GLN A 212 -4.74 21.06 14.51
N LYS A 213 -3.52 21.57 14.63
CA LYS A 213 -2.74 22.23 13.58
C LYS A 213 -1.44 21.48 13.32
N LEU A 214 -0.94 21.53 12.10
CA LEU A 214 0.36 20.96 11.72
C LEU A 214 1.55 21.68 12.38
N THR A 215 1.30 22.84 13.01
CA THR A 215 2.26 23.55 13.86
C THR A 215 2.26 23.07 15.31
N ASP A 216 1.30 22.24 15.73
CA ASP A 216 1.25 21.74 17.09
C ASP A 216 2.39 20.73 17.32
N GLU A 217 2.87 20.63 18.57
CA GLU A 217 4.01 19.78 18.93
C GLU A 217 3.81 18.31 18.51
N ALA A 218 2.59 17.80 18.61
CA ALA A 218 2.24 16.44 18.19
C ALA A 218 2.49 16.16 16.70
N TRP A 219 2.43 17.18 15.84
CA TRP A 219 2.64 17.09 14.39
C TRP A 219 4.07 17.48 13.98
N VAL A 220 4.71 18.35 14.76
CA VAL A 220 6.10 18.81 14.53
C VAL A 220 7.14 17.83 15.07
N ALA A 221 6.92 17.24 16.24
CA ALA A 221 7.87 16.36 16.91
C ALA A 221 8.30 15.12 16.06
N PRO A 222 7.41 14.46 15.29
CA PRO A 222 7.84 13.37 14.41
C PRO A 222 8.88 13.80 13.38
N TYR A 223 8.83 15.04 12.85
CA TYR A 223 9.88 15.55 11.96
C TYR A 223 11.22 15.72 12.68
N ALA A 224 11.21 16.11 13.96
CA ALA A 224 12.42 16.18 14.77
C ALA A 224 13.03 14.78 14.97
N THR A 225 12.20 13.75 15.11
CA THR A 225 12.67 12.35 15.19
C THR A 225 13.20 11.86 13.84
N LEU A 226 12.52 12.16 12.73
CA LEU A 226 13.00 11.86 11.37
C LEU A 226 14.35 12.52 11.08
N ALA A 227 14.56 13.76 11.54
CA ALA A 227 15.84 14.46 11.35
C ALA A 227 17.01 13.72 12.00
N LYS A 228 16.78 13.00 13.11
CA LYS A 228 17.82 12.15 13.74
C LYS A 228 18.18 10.95 12.88
N TRP A 229 17.29 10.47 12.00
CA TRP A 229 17.52 9.24 11.22
C TRP A 229 18.68 9.37 10.25
N ALA A 230 18.97 10.56 9.73
CA ALA A 230 20.09 10.79 8.81
C ALA A 230 21.44 10.28 9.34
N ASP A 231 21.68 10.37 10.64
CA ASP A 231 22.91 9.87 11.27
C ASP A 231 23.04 8.33 11.25
N TYR A 232 21.99 7.62 10.87
CA TYR A 232 21.87 6.16 10.91
C TYR A 232 21.58 5.55 9.53
N LEU A 233 21.39 6.38 8.51
CA LEU A 233 21.25 5.93 7.12
C LEU A 233 22.63 5.68 6.49
N GLY A 234 22.65 4.87 5.44
CA GLY A 234 23.87 4.61 4.68
C GLY A 234 24.40 5.84 3.93
N ASP A 235 25.70 5.86 3.66
CA ASP A 235 26.31 6.91 2.84
C ASP A 235 25.60 7.05 1.48
N GLY A 236 25.22 8.27 1.11
CA GLY A 236 24.55 8.55 -0.16
C GLY A 236 23.06 8.22 -0.20
N TYR A 237 22.42 8.06 0.97
CA TYR A 237 20.96 7.88 1.08
C TYR A 237 20.14 8.94 0.31
N GLU A 238 20.72 10.11 0.00
CA GLU A 238 20.08 11.17 -0.78
C GLU A 238 19.79 10.79 -2.23
N ALA A 239 20.58 9.88 -2.81
CA ALA A 239 20.45 9.40 -4.18
C ALA A 239 19.89 7.98 -4.26
N GLN A 240 19.78 7.30 -3.12
CA GLN A 240 19.28 5.93 -3.01
C GLN A 240 17.78 5.89 -3.34
N THR A 241 17.42 5.04 -4.30
CA THR A 241 16.03 4.75 -4.68
C THR A 241 15.42 3.68 -3.78
N TYR A 242 14.10 3.52 -3.83
CA TYR A 242 13.41 2.49 -3.05
C TYR A 242 13.94 1.07 -3.33
N PRO A 243 14.12 0.63 -4.60
CA PRO A 243 14.77 -0.66 -4.91
C PRO A 243 16.20 -0.78 -4.40
N ASP A 244 16.97 0.30 -4.36
CA ASP A 244 18.32 0.28 -3.78
C ASP A 244 18.27 0.00 -2.27
N SER A 245 17.32 0.64 -1.56
CA SER A 245 17.08 0.40 -0.12
C SER A 245 16.73 -1.06 0.15
N GLN A 246 15.81 -1.64 -0.62
CA GLN A 246 15.40 -3.04 -0.50
C GLN A 246 16.61 -3.97 -0.71
N ASN A 247 17.40 -3.72 -1.75
CA ASN A 247 18.61 -4.51 -2.05
C ASN A 247 19.65 -4.46 -0.93
N LEU A 248 19.90 -3.28 -0.34
CA LEU A 248 20.83 -3.16 0.78
C LEU A 248 20.40 -4.02 1.97
N PHE A 249 19.11 -4.02 2.29
CA PHE A 249 18.58 -4.83 3.39
C PHE A 249 18.65 -6.33 3.06
N THR A 250 18.13 -6.78 1.92
CA THR A 250 18.07 -8.21 1.57
C THR A 250 19.45 -8.84 1.34
N LEU A 251 20.47 -8.04 0.96
CA LEU A 251 21.88 -8.47 0.94
C LEU A 251 22.55 -8.52 2.32
N GLY A 252 21.79 -8.26 3.40
CA GLY A 252 22.26 -8.28 4.78
C GLY A 252 23.25 -7.15 5.09
N ARG A 253 23.22 -6.03 4.34
CA ARG A 253 24.10 -4.87 4.58
C ARG A 253 23.54 -3.92 5.63
N ALA A 254 22.24 -3.92 5.85
CA ALA A 254 21.60 -3.13 6.89
C ALA A 254 20.95 -4.01 7.96
N ALA A 255 20.93 -3.51 9.19
CA ALA A 255 20.35 -4.21 10.33
C ALA A 255 18.83 -3.95 10.48
N VAL A 256 18.37 -2.74 10.13
CA VAL A 256 16.95 -2.36 10.20
C VAL A 256 16.48 -1.77 8.87
N TYR A 257 15.23 -2.01 8.52
CA TYR A 257 14.51 -1.40 7.41
C TYR A 257 13.20 -0.80 7.94
N PRO A 258 13.04 0.54 7.96
CA PRO A 258 11.73 1.15 8.13
C PRO A 258 10.80 0.59 7.06
N ALA A 259 9.69 -0.04 7.43
CA ALA A 259 8.98 -0.97 6.56
C ALA A 259 7.48 -0.69 6.47
N GLY A 260 6.88 -1.24 5.42
CA GLY A 260 5.50 -1.69 5.44
C GLY A 260 5.43 -3.21 5.30
N SER A 261 4.33 -3.80 5.73
CA SER A 261 4.12 -5.25 5.63
C SER A 261 4.21 -5.77 4.18
N TRP A 262 3.98 -4.92 3.17
CA TRP A 262 4.13 -5.28 1.75
C TRP A 262 5.53 -5.77 1.36
N GLU A 263 6.57 -5.47 2.15
CA GLU A 263 7.95 -5.92 1.88
C GLU A 263 8.13 -7.43 2.07
N ILE A 264 7.29 -8.07 2.91
CA ILE A 264 7.51 -9.43 3.41
C ILE A 264 7.72 -10.41 2.27
N SER A 265 6.86 -10.38 1.25
CA SER A 265 6.98 -11.32 0.12
C SER A 265 8.29 -11.14 -0.65
N GLY A 266 8.66 -9.91 -0.98
CA GLY A 266 9.89 -9.59 -1.70
C GLY A 266 11.13 -9.94 -0.88
N PHE A 267 11.12 -9.69 0.42
CA PHE A 267 12.24 -9.95 1.31
C PHE A 267 12.41 -11.44 1.59
N ASN A 268 11.33 -12.19 1.83
CA ASN A 268 11.38 -13.64 2.01
C ASN A 268 12.00 -14.36 0.81
N ALA A 269 11.80 -13.82 -0.40
CA ALA A 269 12.36 -14.40 -1.61
C ALA A 269 13.86 -14.11 -1.79
N GLN A 270 14.40 -13.07 -1.14
CA GLN A 270 15.73 -12.52 -1.43
C GLN A 270 16.72 -12.61 -0.26
N ALA A 271 16.24 -12.47 0.98
CA ALA A 271 17.07 -12.51 2.17
C ALA A 271 17.46 -13.94 2.53
N ASP A 272 18.74 -14.14 2.87
CA ASP A 272 19.30 -15.43 3.33
C ASP A 272 19.63 -15.40 4.84
N PHE A 273 18.88 -14.59 5.59
CA PHE A 273 19.02 -14.43 7.05
C PHE A 273 17.63 -14.43 7.70
N ALA A 274 17.58 -14.73 9.00
CA ALA A 274 16.33 -14.67 9.73
C ALA A 274 15.88 -13.21 9.88
N MET A 275 14.63 -12.92 9.54
CA MET A 275 14.02 -11.61 9.73
C MET A 275 13.07 -11.62 10.93
N GLY A 276 13.00 -10.50 11.64
CA GLY A 276 11.92 -10.19 12.57
C GLY A 276 11.29 -8.86 12.24
N ALA A 277 10.21 -8.52 12.93
CA ALA A 277 9.55 -7.23 12.80
C ALA A 277 9.26 -6.62 14.18
N PHE A 278 9.18 -5.30 14.25
CA PHE A 278 8.68 -4.59 15.42
C PHE A 278 7.85 -3.38 15.02
N LYS A 279 6.82 -3.11 15.82
CA LYS A 279 5.95 -1.94 15.69
C LYS A 279 6.70 -0.65 16.05
N PRO A 280 6.22 0.53 15.60
CA PRO A 280 6.81 1.81 15.96
C PRO A 280 7.01 1.96 17.46
N PRO A 281 8.25 2.15 17.93
CA PRO A 281 8.53 2.31 19.36
C PRO A 281 7.74 3.50 19.93
N VAL A 282 7.16 3.32 21.12
CA VAL A 282 6.44 4.40 21.79
C VAL A 282 7.44 5.43 22.35
N GLN A 283 6.99 6.64 22.64
CA GLN A 283 7.88 7.67 23.18
C GLN A 283 8.43 7.27 24.56
N ASN A 284 7.55 6.80 25.45
CA ASN A 284 7.93 6.36 26.80
C ASN A 284 7.34 4.99 27.13
N ALA A 285 8.03 4.25 28.00
CA ALA A 285 7.54 2.98 28.51
C ALA A 285 6.18 3.15 29.20
N GLY A 286 5.18 2.38 28.74
CA GLY A 286 3.81 2.43 29.27
C GLY A 286 2.86 3.36 28.51
N ASP A 287 3.34 4.11 27.52
CA ASP A 287 2.47 4.87 26.61
C ASP A 287 1.60 3.92 25.77
N THR A 288 0.41 4.39 25.37
CA THR A 288 -0.44 3.69 24.42
C THR A 288 0.29 3.57 23.08
N CYS A 289 0.34 2.36 22.53
CA CYS A 289 0.88 2.11 21.21
C CYS A 289 -0.15 2.45 20.13
N TYR A 290 0.31 3.10 19.06
CA TYR A 290 -0.47 3.36 17.86
C TYR A 290 0.27 2.85 16.62
N ILE A 291 -0.46 2.24 15.69
CA ILE A 291 0.09 1.76 14.41
C ILE A 291 -0.67 2.38 13.24
N SER A 292 0.03 2.57 12.12
CA SER A 292 -0.60 2.85 10.84
C SER A 292 -1.00 1.53 10.17
N ASP A 293 -2.29 1.20 10.21
CA ASP A 293 -2.92 0.09 9.49
C ASP A 293 -3.77 0.66 8.36
N HIS A 294 -3.14 0.81 7.20
CA HIS A 294 -3.66 1.61 6.11
C HIS A 294 -4.35 0.74 5.07
N THR A 295 -5.60 1.04 4.73
CA THR A 295 -6.24 0.53 3.51
C THR A 295 -5.40 0.95 2.32
N ASP A 296 -4.90 0.02 1.50
CA ASP A 296 -3.88 0.35 0.49
C ASP A 296 -4.34 0.09 -0.94
N ILE A 297 -4.99 -1.06 -1.18
CA ILE A 297 -5.32 -1.50 -2.53
C ILE A 297 -6.80 -1.86 -2.65
N GLY A 298 -7.44 -1.26 -3.64
CA GLY A 298 -8.70 -1.70 -4.21
C GLY A 298 -8.57 -1.90 -5.73
N LEU A 299 -9.59 -2.46 -6.37
CA LEU A 299 -9.62 -2.62 -7.83
C LEU A 299 -10.92 -2.05 -8.41
N GLY A 300 -10.80 -1.13 -9.35
CA GLY A 300 -11.92 -0.49 -10.04
C GLY A 300 -11.98 -0.89 -11.51
N MET A 301 -13.15 -0.73 -12.13
CA MET A 301 -13.32 -0.93 -13.57
C MET A 301 -13.21 0.40 -14.30
N ASN A 302 -12.32 0.47 -15.30
CA ASN A 302 -12.27 1.58 -16.23
C ASN A 302 -13.63 1.70 -16.95
N ALA A 303 -14.29 2.86 -16.83
CA ALA A 303 -15.59 3.11 -17.45
C ALA A 303 -15.56 3.00 -18.98
N ALA A 304 -14.37 3.12 -19.60
CA ALA A 304 -14.15 2.96 -21.03
C ALA A 304 -13.65 1.55 -21.43
N SER A 305 -13.67 0.56 -20.53
CA SER A 305 -13.22 -0.82 -20.82
C SER A 305 -13.90 -1.38 -22.07
N ALA A 306 -13.12 -2.05 -22.93
CA ALA A 306 -13.63 -2.75 -24.10
C ALA A 306 -14.25 -4.11 -23.74
N ASN A 307 -13.98 -4.63 -22.54
CA ASN A 307 -14.42 -5.94 -22.05
C ASN A 307 -15.13 -5.82 -20.68
N PRO A 308 -16.20 -5.01 -20.53
CA PRO A 308 -16.77 -4.68 -19.22
C PRO A 308 -17.38 -5.90 -18.49
N GLU A 309 -17.90 -6.89 -19.23
CA GLU A 309 -18.44 -8.12 -18.62
C GLU A 309 -17.32 -9.00 -18.03
N ALA A 310 -16.20 -9.13 -18.74
CA ALA A 310 -15.03 -9.86 -18.26
C ALA A 310 -14.38 -9.14 -17.06
N ALA A 311 -14.25 -7.81 -17.13
CA ALA A 311 -13.74 -7.00 -16.02
C ALA A 311 -14.62 -7.09 -14.77
N ARG A 312 -15.95 -7.01 -14.92
CA ARG A 312 -16.89 -7.23 -13.79
C ARG A 312 -16.80 -8.65 -13.22
N THR A 313 -16.59 -9.66 -14.07
CA THR A 313 -16.38 -11.05 -13.62
C THR A 313 -15.11 -11.15 -12.76
N PHE A 314 -14.02 -10.52 -13.19
CA PHE A 314 -12.77 -10.46 -12.42
C PHE A 314 -12.96 -9.73 -11.09
N LEU A 315 -13.64 -8.58 -11.08
CA LEU A 315 -13.93 -7.82 -9.86
C LEU A 315 -14.80 -8.60 -8.86
N ALA A 316 -15.77 -9.36 -9.35
CA ALA A 316 -16.58 -10.23 -8.50
C ALA A 316 -15.73 -11.32 -7.83
N TRP A 317 -14.75 -11.88 -8.57
CA TRP A 317 -13.79 -12.83 -8.01
C TRP A 317 -12.85 -12.16 -7.00
N VAL A 318 -12.34 -10.96 -7.28
CA VAL A 318 -11.53 -10.18 -6.32
C VAL A 318 -12.27 -9.94 -5.01
N GLY A 319 -13.58 -9.70 -5.06
CA GLY A 319 -14.40 -9.54 -3.86
C GLY A 319 -14.75 -10.85 -3.14
N SER A 320 -14.23 -12.00 -3.56
CA SER A 320 -14.59 -13.31 -3.01
C SER A 320 -13.69 -13.75 -1.84
N PRO A 321 -14.18 -14.64 -0.95
CA PRO A 321 -13.33 -15.28 0.06
C PRO A 321 -12.18 -16.10 -0.51
N GLU A 322 -12.36 -16.68 -1.70
CA GLU A 322 -11.31 -17.45 -2.38
C GLU A 322 -10.14 -16.53 -2.76
N PHE A 323 -10.42 -15.39 -3.41
CA PHE A 323 -9.40 -14.40 -3.71
C PHE A 323 -8.70 -13.92 -2.44
N ALA A 324 -9.45 -13.59 -1.39
CA ALA A 324 -8.87 -13.15 -0.12
C ALA A 324 -7.86 -14.18 0.43
N SER A 325 -8.20 -15.47 0.40
CA SER A 325 -7.30 -16.54 0.85
C SER A 325 -6.06 -16.71 -0.03
N ILE A 326 -6.21 -16.63 -1.36
CA ILE A 326 -5.10 -16.75 -2.31
C ILE A 326 -4.18 -15.55 -2.18
N PHE A 327 -4.73 -14.34 -2.21
CA PHE A 327 -4.00 -13.09 -2.17
C PHE A 327 -3.20 -12.95 -0.88
N GLY A 328 -3.84 -13.19 0.28
CA GLY A 328 -3.18 -13.05 1.59
C GLY A 328 -2.01 -14.00 1.82
N ASN A 329 -1.98 -15.17 1.17
CA ASN A 329 -0.88 -16.13 1.28
C ASN A 329 0.10 -16.11 0.10
N ALA A 330 -0.30 -15.64 -1.08
CA ALA A 330 0.61 -15.41 -2.20
C ALA A 330 1.44 -14.13 -2.00
N LEU A 331 0.85 -13.11 -1.37
CA LEU A 331 1.47 -11.84 -1.04
C LEU A 331 1.36 -11.61 0.47
N PRO A 332 2.10 -12.39 1.30
CA PRO A 332 2.10 -12.21 2.73
C PRO A 332 2.49 -10.76 3.04
N GLY A 333 1.69 -10.09 3.88
CA GLY A 333 1.84 -8.67 4.20
C GLY A 333 0.82 -7.74 3.55
N PHE A 334 0.07 -8.21 2.56
CA PHE A 334 -1.18 -7.57 2.16
C PHE A 334 -2.35 -8.25 2.88
N PHE A 335 -2.89 -7.59 3.90
CA PHE A 335 -3.93 -8.15 4.76
C PHE A 335 -5.31 -7.99 4.11
N PRO A 336 -5.99 -9.08 3.71
CA PRO A 336 -7.26 -8.99 3.01
C PRO A 336 -8.32 -8.25 3.82
N LEU A 337 -9.10 -7.39 3.15
CA LEU A 337 -10.17 -6.61 3.78
C LEU A 337 -11.51 -7.35 3.86
N SER A 338 -11.56 -8.60 3.39
CA SER A 338 -12.75 -9.45 3.41
C SER A 338 -13.26 -9.68 4.82
N ASN A 339 -14.58 -9.77 4.96
CA ASN A 339 -15.26 -10.21 6.18
C ASN A 339 -14.94 -11.67 6.51
N THR A 340 -14.51 -12.47 5.54
CA THR A 340 -14.09 -13.85 5.79
C THR A 340 -12.67 -13.85 6.37
N PRO A 341 -12.46 -14.43 7.57
CA PRO A 341 -11.13 -14.53 8.14
C PRO A 341 -10.20 -15.32 7.21
N VAL A 342 -9.00 -14.79 6.98
CA VAL A 342 -7.93 -15.46 6.26
C VAL A 342 -6.86 -15.89 7.25
N GLU A 343 -6.60 -17.19 7.31
CA GLU A 343 -5.46 -17.70 8.06
C GLU A 343 -4.19 -17.47 7.24
N LEU A 344 -3.29 -16.63 7.78
CA LEU A 344 -2.00 -16.37 7.18
C LEU A 344 -1.02 -17.45 7.60
N GLU A 345 -0.13 -17.88 6.71
CA GLU A 345 0.89 -18.88 7.03
C GLU A 345 2.19 -18.24 7.54
N ASP A 346 2.60 -17.13 6.90
CA ASP A 346 3.89 -16.47 7.11
C ASP A 346 4.07 -15.90 8.52
N PRO A 347 5.20 -16.17 9.20
CA PRO A 347 5.44 -15.73 10.56
C PRO A 347 5.60 -14.20 10.71
N LEU A 348 6.22 -13.51 9.75
CA LEU A 348 6.33 -12.05 9.79
C LEU A 348 4.95 -11.42 9.58
N ALA A 349 4.15 -11.96 8.67
CA ALA A 349 2.79 -11.48 8.44
C ALA A 349 1.92 -11.65 9.71
N LYS A 350 2.09 -12.75 10.45
CA LYS A 350 1.46 -12.97 11.76
C LYS A 350 1.88 -11.95 12.81
N GLU A 351 3.16 -11.59 12.83
CA GLU A 351 3.68 -10.56 13.73
C GLU A 351 3.02 -9.19 13.44
N PHE A 352 3.08 -8.73 12.19
CA PHE A 352 2.46 -7.46 11.78
C PHE A 352 0.96 -7.41 12.08
N ILE A 353 0.20 -8.43 11.68
CA ILE A 353 -1.26 -8.44 11.90
C ILE A 353 -1.61 -8.58 13.39
N GLY A 354 -0.74 -9.20 14.19
CA GLY A 354 -0.88 -9.33 15.63
C GLY A 354 -0.94 -7.99 16.34
N TRP A 355 -0.26 -6.96 15.81
CA TRP A 355 -0.25 -5.62 16.40
C TRP A 355 -1.64 -4.97 16.46
N ARG A 356 -2.61 -5.39 15.62
CA ARG A 356 -4.01 -4.97 15.72
C ARG A 356 -4.66 -5.32 17.06
N GLY A 357 -4.16 -6.34 17.75
CA GLY A 357 -4.62 -6.73 19.08
C GLY A 357 -3.90 -6.03 20.24
N GLU A 358 -2.83 -5.28 19.94
CA GLU A 358 -1.94 -4.68 20.95
C GLU A 358 -1.90 -3.15 20.90
N CYS A 359 -2.22 -2.56 19.75
CA CYS A 359 -2.10 -1.14 19.47
C CYS A 359 -3.39 -0.60 18.86
N GLU A 360 -3.66 0.68 19.10
CA GLU A 360 -4.73 1.39 18.42
C GLU A 360 -4.33 1.67 16.96
N SER A 361 -5.27 1.51 16.03
CA SER A 361 -5.01 1.70 14.60
C SER A 361 -5.42 3.09 14.12
N THR A 362 -4.65 3.62 13.18
CA THR A 362 -4.99 4.78 12.37
C THR A 362 -4.58 4.52 10.92
N ILE A 363 -5.03 5.38 10.02
CA ILE A 363 -4.50 5.48 8.66
C ILE A 363 -3.52 6.66 8.53
N ARG A 364 -2.80 6.72 7.41
CA ARG A 364 -1.98 7.88 7.01
C ARG A 364 -2.78 9.17 7.13
N SER A 365 -2.20 10.17 7.79
CA SER A 365 -2.95 11.32 8.31
C SER A 365 -3.51 12.24 7.21
N THR A 366 -2.81 12.30 6.09
CA THR A 366 -3.02 13.25 4.99
C THR A 366 -3.82 12.67 3.81
N TYR A 367 -4.00 11.35 3.76
CA TYR A 367 -4.55 10.63 2.60
C TYR A 367 -6.05 10.81 2.37
N GLN A 368 -6.82 11.08 3.41
CA GLN A 368 -8.28 11.25 3.35
C GLN A 368 -8.63 12.72 3.59
N ILE A 369 -9.35 13.35 2.65
CA ILE A 369 -9.81 14.74 2.65
C ILE A 369 -8.67 15.77 2.48
N LEU A 370 -7.58 15.61 3.22
CA LEU A 370 -6.51 16.59 3.31
C LEU A 370 -5.59 16.59 2.09
N SER A 371 -5.76 15.66 1.14
CA SER A 371 -4.97 15.61 -0.10
C SER A 371 -5.69 16.20 -1.32
N ARG A 372 -6.87 16.82 -1.14
CA ARG A 372 -7.69 17.29 -2.28
C ARG A 372 -7.23 18.60 -2.91
N GLY A 373 -6.60 19.47 -2.12
CA GLY A 373 -6.31 20.84 -2.57
C GLY A 373 -4.98 21.03 -3.29
N THR A 374 -4.71 22.28 -3.62
CA THR A 374 -3.43 22.74 -4.16
C THR A 374 -2.93 23.90 -3.29
N PRO A 375 -1.75 23.78 -2.66
CA PRO A 375 -0.84 22.64 -2.73
C PRO A 375 -1.44 21.37 -2.07
N ASN A 376 -1.04 20.20 -2.58
CA ASN A 376 -1.52 18.91 -2.10
C ASN A 376 -0.74 18.49 -0.85
N LEU A 377 -1.42 18.34 0.29
CA LEU A 377 -0.75 18.11 1.58
C LEU A 377 0.01 16.78 1.66
N GLU A 378 -0.49 15.72 1.01
CA GLU A 378 0.20 14.42 0.99
C GLU A 378 1.57 14.57 0.29
N ASN A 379 1.59 15.16 -0.90
CA ASN A 379 2.82 15.37 -1.66
C ASN A 379 3.78 16.34 -0.93
N ASP A 380 3.26 17.40 -0.31
CA ASP A 380 4.08 18.31 0.48
C ASP A 380 4.67 17.63 1.72
N THR A 381 3.94 16.69 2.32
CA THR A 381 4.41 15.86 3.44
C THR A 381 5.58 14.96 3.02
N TRP A 382 5.61 14.49 1.76
CA TRP A 382 6.76 13.76 1.20
C TRP A 382 7.99 14.64 1.16
N GLY A 383 7.87 15.83 0.58
CA GLY A 383 8.95 16.83 0.53
C GLY A 383 9.43 17.25 1.92
N ALA A 384 8.51 17.45 2.86
CA ALA A 384 8.82 17.83 4.23
C ALA A 384 9.57 16.72 4.98
N SER A 385 9.17 15.46 4.81
CA SER A 385 9.84 14.32 5.44
C SER A 385 11.26 14.15 4.92
N VAL A 386 11.47 14.31 3.61
CA VAL A 386 12.82 14.32 3.01
C VAL A 386 13.64 15.50 3.53
N ALA A 387 13.06 16.70 3.62
CA ALA A 387 13.74 17.89 4.11
C ALA A 387 14.15 17.77 5.59
N ALA A 388 13.32 17.12 6.42
CA ALA A 388 13.63 16.81 7.80
C ALA A 388 14.84 15.89 7.90
N ILE A 389 14.83 14.76 7.18
CA ILE A 389 15.94 13.79 7.18
C ILE A 389 17.23 14.48 6.69
N LYS A 390 17.17 15.22 5.57
CA LYS A 390 18.35 15.91 5.02
C LYS A 390 18.82 17.11 5.86
N GLY A 391 18.06 17.50 6.89
CA GLY A 391 18.35 18.67 7.72
C GLY A 391 18.33 20.00 6.96
N THR A 392 17.63 20.06 5.82
CA THR A 392 17.59 21.28 4.97
C THR A 392 16.60 22.33 5.47
N GLU A 393 15.68 21.93 6.34
CA GLU A 393 14.67 22.81 6.95
C GLU A 393 14.39 22.34 8.38
N SER A 394 14.08 23.27 9.30
CA SER A 394 13.80 22.89 10.69
C SER A 394 12.41 22.25 10.84
N PRO A 395 12.19 21.34 11.79
CA PRO A 395 10.86 20.75 12.04
C PRO A 395 9.75 21.80 12.23
N ALA A 396 10.06 22.92 12.89
CA ALA A 396 9.10 23.99 13.11
C ALA A 396 8.74 24.72 11.82
N ASP A 397 9.73 25.00 10.96
CA ASP A 397 9.50 25.63 9.65
C ASP A 397 8.69 24.71 8.73
N LEU A 398 8.99 23.40 8.76
CA LEU A 398 8.21 22.37 8.04
C LEU A 398 6.74 22.37 8.46
N GLY A 399 6.47 22.31 9.77
CA GLY A 399 5.10 22.36 10.29
C GLY A 399 4.37 23.66 9.90
N ALA A 400 5.05 24.81 9.96
CA ALA A 400 4.50 26.10 9.57
C ALA A 400 4.15 26.15 8.06
N LYS A 401 5.06 25.68 7.20
CA LYS A 401 4.87 25.65 5.76
C LYS A 401 3.72 24.73 5.35
N LEU A 402 3.64 23.53 5.94
CA LEU A 402 2.54 22.60 5.69
C LEU A 402 1.19 23.17 6.17
N GLN A 403 1.18 23.82 7.34
CA GLN A 403 -0.02 24.48 7.87
C GLN A 403 -0.48 25.62 6.97
N GLU A 404 0.44 26.47 6.48
CA GLU A 404 0.13 27.55 5.54
C GLU A 404 -0.45 26.99 4.24
N GLY A 405 0.19 25.96 3.67
CA GLY A 405 -0.27 25.26 2.48
C GLY A 405 -1.69 24.71 2.65
N LEU A 406 -1.96 24.01 3.76
CA LEU A 406 -3.28 23.46 4.06
C LEU A 406 -4.33 24.55 4.27
N ALA A 407 -4.04 25.58 5.07
CA ALA A 407 -4.97 26.68 5.34
C ALA A 407 -5.31 27.48 4.07
N SER A 408 -4.44 27.49 3.05
CA SER A 408 -4.71 28.22 1.81
C SER A 408 -5.97 27.74 1.06
N TRP A 409 -6.42 26.50 1.29
CA TRP A 409 -7.58 25.93 0.59
C TRP A 409 -8.56 25.15 1.49
N TYR A 410 -8.12 24.64 2.64
CA TYR A 410 -8.98 23.81 3.50
C TYR A 410 -9.63 24.64 4.60
N ALA A 411 -10.94 24.90 4.47
CA ALA A 411 -11.68 25.83 5.33
C ALA A 411 -11.60 25.54 6.84
N PRO A 412 -11.63 24.27 7.32
CA PRO A 412 -11.46 24.00 8.76
C PRO A 412 -10.10 24.45 9.32
N GLN A 413 -9.11 24.68 8.46
CA GLN A 413 -7.76 25.04 8.84
C GLN A 413 -7.44 26.54 8.74
N GLN A 414 -8.40 27.36 8.27
CA GLN A 414 -8.29 28.81 8.05
C GLN A 414 -8.46 29.66 9.32
#